data_AF-A0A937DIY7-F1
#
_entry.id   AF-A0A937DIY7-F1
#
_cell.length_a   1.000
_cell.length_b   1.000
_cell.length_c   1.000
_cell.angle_alpha   90.00
_cell.angle_beta   90.00
_cell.angle_gamma   90.00
#
_symmetry.space_group_name_H-M   'P 1'
#
loop_
_entity.id
_entity.type
_entity.pdbx_description
1 polymer ?
#
loop_
_entity_poly.entity_id
_entity_poly.type
_entity_poly.pdbx_seq_one_letter_code
_entity_poly.pdbx_strand_id
1 'polypeptide(L)'
;MRLAFMLAAMILTFSTAAHAGPLSPPLGPVASTPGPEPRIAISAANTPGDGDSIFKITQPGSYYLTGNVTAVANKHGIEITSSGVTIDLNGFDLVGVPGMGTFDGIITSLASLRAIVISNGTVRNWGGDGIDLSSGGSLGVRVENIIAVGNAGYGIRVDAFSNLRHCIATANLTGGILTGSGCTLTQCSAYLNTGVGILAFNACILEGCTSSNNSGGGYNLGFGCTISRSAANSNTGNGFFVSSRSVITDCTSNFNSLDGFRFSSSCLVRSNTASDNGSGGDGAGFHALNSDNRIEDNNSTGADRGIDVDSAGNFIVRNTCSGNTTDWDIAANNIYGPIIDRRIPSPVASSPAVTGTAAASTLGSTDPNANYTY
;
A
#
# COMPACT_ATOMS: atom_id res chain seq x y z
N MET A 1 55.39 -82.24 -20.08
CA MET A 1 55.83 -80.91 -20.54
C MET A 1 54.71 -79.92 -20.23
N ARG A 2 55.01 -78.80 -19.54
CA ARG A 2 54.12 -77.74 -19.03
C ARG A 2 53.38 -78.11 -17.73
N LEU A 3 53.75 -77.63 -16.53
CA LEU A 3 54.07 -76.29 -16.02
C LEU A 3 52.85 -75.36 -16.00
N ALA A 4 52.26 -75.15 -14.81
CA ALA A 4 51.97 -73.83 -14.23
C ALA A 4 51.14 -73.97 -12.93
N PHE A 5 51.70 -73.40 -11.86
CA PHE A 5 51.20 -73.34 -10.49
C PHE A 5 50.00 -72.39 -10.33
N MET A 6 49.04 -72.79 -9.49
CA MET A 6 48.11 -71.88 -8.80
C MET A 6 48.90 -71.04 -7.79
N LEU A 7 48.80 -69.72 -7.87
CA LEU A 7 49.19 -68.81 -6.77
C LEU A 7 48.12 -67.72 -6.64
N ALA A 8 47.43 -67.72 -5.49
CA ALA A 8 46.46 -66.71 -5.12
C ALA A 8 47.19 -65.38 -4.80
N ALA A 9 46.82 -64.31 -5.49
CA ALA A 9 47.33 -62.97 -5.22
C ALA A 9 46.52 -62.33 -4.08
N MET A 10 47.16 -62.17 -2.92
CA MET A 10 46.67 -61.40 -1.78
C MET A 10 47.01 -59.92 -2.05
N ILE A 11 46.01 -59.10 -2.40
CA ILE A 11 46.18 -57.66 -2.61
C ILE A 11 46.19 -56.97 -1.24
N LEU A 12 47.35 -56.44 -0.83
CA LEU A 12 47.45 -55.49 0.29
C LEU A 12 46.90 -54.13 -0.16
N THR A 13 45.83 -53.68 0.49
CA THR A 13 45.35 -52.30 0.40
C THR A 13 46.22 -51.38 1.27
N PHE A 14 46.96 -50.47 0.65
CA PHE A 14 47.60 -49.36 1.36
C PHE A 14 46.56 -48.28 1.63
N SER A 15 46.14 -48.13 2.89
CA SER A 15 45.39 -46.97 3.35
C SER A 15 46.36 -45.78 3.54
N THR A 16 46.37 -44.83 2.61
CA THR A 16 47.04 -43.55 2.83
C THR A 16 46.20 -42.73 3.81
N ALA A 17 46.74 -42.45 5.00
CA ALA A 17 46.11 -41.53 5.93
C ALA A 17 46.19 -40.11 5.34
N ALA A 18 45.04 -39.51 5.05
CA ALA A 18 44.97 -38.09 4.69
C ALA A 18 45.38 -37.26 5.91
N HIS A 19 46.49 -36.52 5.80
CA HIS A 19 46.90 -35.54 6.79
C HIS A 19 46.05 -34.29 6.60
N ALA A 20 45.18 -33.98 7.56
CA ALA A 20 44.49 -32.70 7.60
C ALA A 20 45.52 -31.57 7.77
N GLY A 21 45.35 -30.47 7.01
CA GLY A 21 46.16 -29.27 7.21
C GLY A 21 45.98 -28.70 8.62
N PRO A 22 46.86 -27.78 9.06
CA PRO A 22 46.76 -27.17 10.38
C PRO A 22 45.38 -26.56 10.60
N LEU A 23 44.74 -26.84 11.73
CA LEU A 23 43.47 -26.21 12.12
C LEU A 23 43.62 -24.70 12.42
N SER A 24 44.84 -24.18 12.30
CA SER A 24 45.21 -22.79 12.49
C SER A 24 45.92 -22.27 11.23
N PRO A 25 45.19 -21.70 10.26
CA PRO A 25 45.82 -21.03 9.12
C PRO A 25 46.70 -19.87 9.63
N PRO A 26 47.81 -19.52 8.94
CA PRO A 26 48.66 -18.40 9.34
C PRO A 26 47.82 -17.12 9.42
N LEU A 27 48.08 -16.29 10.44
CA LEU A 27 47.46 -14.97 10.57
C LEU A 27 47.81 -14.14 9.34
N GLY A 28 46.89 -14.08 8.37
CA GLY A 28 46.98 -13.13 7.28
C GLY A 28 46.94 -11.70 7.84
N PRO A 29 47.46 -10.69 7.11
CA PRO A 29 47.28 -9.30 7.50
C PRO A 29 45.80 -9.03 7.75
N VAL A 30 45.45 -8.63 8.98
CA VAL A 30 44.11 -8.14 9.33
C VAL A 30 43.96 -6.78 8.64
N ALA A 31 43.55 -6.79 7.38
CA ALA A 31 42.99 -5.58 6.77
C ALA A 31 41.64 -5.33 7.47
N SER A 32 41.45 -4.13 8.01
CA SER A 32 40.14 -3.71 8.48
C SER A 32 39.12 -3.93 7.35
N THR A 33 38.06 -4.69 7.62
CA THR A 33 36.85 -4.59 6.82
C THR A 33 36.49 -3.10 6.72
N PRO A 34 36.20 -2.56 5.53
CA PRO A 34 35.65 -1.22 5.43
C PRO A 34 34.48 -1.15 6.42
N GLY A 35 34.56 -0.23 7.39
CA GLY A 35 33.44 0.02 8.28
C GLY A 35 32.18 0.38 7.48
N PRO A 36 31.00 0.40 8.10
CA PRO A 36 29.82 0.95 7.44
C PRO A 36 30.15 2.33 6.84
N GLU A 37 29.54 2.67 5.68
CA GLU A 37 29.73 3.97 5.04
C GLU A 37 29.69 5.09 6.10
N PRO A 38 30.61 6.08 6.08
CA PRO A 38 30.62 7.13 7.09
C PRO A 38 29.27 7.86 7.12
N ARG A 39 28.53 7.70 8.22
CA ARG A 39 27.26 8.41 8.44
C ARG A 39 27.50 9.66 9.26
N ILE A 40 26.81 10.74 8.92
CA ILE A 40 26.93 12.05 9.56
C ILE A 40 25.81 12.20 10.59
N ALA A 41 26.16 12.39 11.86
CA ALA A 41 25.17 12.61 12.91
C ALA A 41 24.49 13.98 12.69
N ILE A 42 23.16 14.01 12.60
CA ILE A 42 22.38 15.25 12.55
C ILE A 42 22.48 15.93 13.92
N SER A 43 23.10 17.10 13.94
CA SER A 43 23.40 17.85 15.16
C SER A 43 23.72 19.30 14.83
N ALA A 44 23.75 20.17 15.84
CA ALA A 44 24.13 21.57 15.65
C ALA A 44 25.58 21.74 15.12
N ALA A 45 26.45 20.74 15.33
CA ALA A 45 27.83 20.80 14.85
C ALA A 45 27.97 20.42 13.37
N ASN A 46 27.24 19.40 12.92
CA ASN A 46 27.41 18.83 11.57
C ASN A 46 26.39 19.34 10.56
N THR A 47 25.19 19.69 11.03
CA THR A 47 24.04 20.09 10.20
C THR A 47 23.32 21.28 10.85
N PRO A 48 24.02 22.40 11.14
CA PRO A 48 23.40 23.55 11.78
C PRO A 48 22.19 24.02 10.95
N GLY A 49 21.04 24.22 11.61
CA GLY A 49 19.89 24.87 11.00
C GLY A 49 20.07 26.38 10.87
N ASP A 50 19.02 27.06 10.44
CA ASP A 50 18.98 28.50 10.18
C ASP A 50 17.68 29.14 10.69
N GLY A 51 17.15 30.16 10.00
CA GLY A 51 16.01 30.94 10.47
C GLY A 51 14.72 30.13 10.62
N ASP A 52 14.53 29.15 9.76
CA ASP A 52 13.29 28.37 9.60
C ASP A 52 13.51 26.86 9.78
N SER A 53 14.71 26.39 10.14
CA SER A 53 14.99 24.98 10.39
C SER A 53 15.80 24.75 11.68
N ILE A 54 15.61 23.60 12.34
CA ILE A 54 16.47 23.17 13.47
C ILE A 54 17.78 22.60 12.92
N PHE A 55 17.69 21.80 11.86
CA PHE A 55 18.84 21.26 11.13
C PHE A 55 18.65 21.45 9.64
N LYS A 56 19.73 21.80 8.94
CA LYS A 56 19.74 21.97 7.48
C LYS A 56 20.83 21.11 6.85
N ILE A 57 20.44 20.29 5.88
CA ILE A 57 21.34 19.41 5.13
C ILE A 57 21.59 20.03 3.75
N THR A 58 22.80 20.55 3.57
CA THR A 58 23.22 21.28 2.36
C THR A 58 24.17 20.49 1.46
N GLN A 59 24.62 19.31 1.90
CA GLN A 59 25.54 18.45 1.14
C GLN A 59 24.96 17.03 0.98
N PRO A 60 25.26 16.34 -0.14
CA PRO A 60 24.94 14.92 -0.29
C PRO A 60 25.59 14.09 0.83
N GLY A 61 24.96 12.98 1.21
CA GLY A 61 25.52 12.09 2.22
C GLY A 61 24.48 11.22 2.93
N SER A 62 24.98 10.35 3.80
CA SER A 62 24.17 9.52 4.70
C SER A 62 24.17 10.14 6.09
N TYR A 63 22.99 10.41 6.62
CA TYR A 63 22.75 11.12 7.88
C TYR A 63 21.94 10.25 8.85
N TYR A 64 22.08 10.52 10.16
CA TYR A 64 21.32 9.80 11.19
C TYR A 64 21.05 10.62 12.44
N LEU A 65 19.94 10.30 13.11
CA LEU A 65 19.66 10.81 14.45
C LEU A 65 20.41 10.00 15.52
N THR A 66 20.92 10.71 16.53
CA THR A 66 21.54 10.13 17.73
C THR A 66 20.62 10.16 18.96
N GLY A 67 19.44 10.76 18.82
CA GLY A 67 18.43 10.89 19.86
C GLY A 67 17.18 11.58 19.33
N ASN A 68 16.14 11.65 20.16
CA ASN A 68 14.91 12.37 19.84
C ASN A 68 15.19 13.87 19.65
N VAL A 69 14.50 14.48 18.70
CA VAL A 69 14.56 15.92 18.43
C VAL A 69 13.22 16.53 18.80
N THR A 70 13.25 17.54 19.68
CA THR A 70 12.06 18.34 20.00
C THR A 70 12.02 19.57 19.12
N ALA A 71 10.85 19.88 18.58
CA ALA A 71 10.64 21.03 17.72
C ALA A 71 10.88 22.36 18.44
N VAL A 72 11.18 23.37 17.64
CA VAL A 72 11.26 24.77 18.06
C VAL A 72 10.17 25.52 17.30
N ALA A 73 9.46 26.41 17.99
CA ALA A 73 8.40 27.18 17.35
C ALA A 73 8.93 27.96 16.14
N ASN A 74 8.11 28.01 15.08
CA ASN A 74 8.44 28.64 13.81
C ASN A 74 9.62 28.03 13.04
N LYS A 75 9.86 26.73 13.21
CA LYS A 75 10.91 26.00 12.48
C LYS A 75 10.47 24.62 12.03
N HIS A 76 10.95 24.22 10.86
CA HIS A 76 11.01 22.85 10.39
C HIS A 76 12.00 22.03 11.22
N GLY A 77 11.82 20.72 11.29
CA GLY A 77 12.74 19.83 12.00
C GLY A 77 14.04 19.65 11.24
N ILE A 78 13.96 19.02 10.07
CA ILE A 78 15.10 18.82 9.17
C ILE A 78 14.74 19.34 7.79
N GLU A 79 15.48 20.34 7.32
CA GLU A 79 15.36 20.89 5.98
C GLU A 79 16.47 20.32 5.08
N ILE A 80 16.08 19.83 3.89
CA ILE A 80 16.98 19.24 2.91
C ILE A 80 17.07 20.16 1.69
N THR A 81 18.29 20.62 1.39
CA THR A 81 18.57 21.51 0.25
C THR A 81 19.61 20.92 -0.71
N SER A 82 19.82 19.61 -0.66
CA SER A 82 20.78 18.91 -1.51
C SER A 82 20.22 17.57 -1.97
N SER A 83 20.63 17.15 -3.18
CA SER A 83 20.30 15.82 -3.69
C SER A 83 21.25 14.77 -3.11
N GLY A 84 20.90 13.48 -3.22
CA GLY A 84 21.75 12.39 -2.75
C GLY A 84 21.85 12.34 -1.21
N VAL A 85 20.74 12.62 -0.54
CA VAL A 85 20.64 12.65 0.92
C VAL A 85 19.88 11.41 1.38
N THR A 86 20.49 10.62 2.25
CA THR A 86 19.80 9.57 3.00
C THR A 86 19.74 9.98 4.46
N ILE A 87 18.56 9.99 5.05
CA ILE A 87 18.33 10.19 6.48
C ILE A 87 17.75 8.90 7.02
N ASP A 88 18.38 8.34 8.05
CA ASP A 88 17.71 7.34 8.89
C ASP A 88 17.56 7.87 10.32
N LEU A 89 16.30 7.95 10.75
CA LEU A 89 15.90 8.46 12.05
C LEU A 89 16.29 7.51 13.18
N ASN A 90 16.80 6.30 12.86
CA ASN A 90 17.42 5.35 13.79
C ASN A 90 16.51 4.97 14.96
N GLY A 91 15.21 4.88 14.70
CA GLY A 91 14.16 4.59 15.67
C GLY A 91 13.78 5.76 16.59
N PHE A 92 14.35 6.95 16.39
CA PHE A 92 14.05 8.14 17.19
C PHE A 92 12.87 8.94 16.64
N ASP A 93 12.34 9.80 17.50
CA ASP A 93 11.25 10.71 17.18
C ASP A 93 11.75 12.11 16.78
N LEU A 94 11.15 12.67 15.73
CA LEU A 94 11.05 14.11 15.50
C LEU A 94 9.70 14.60 16.06
N VAL A 95 9.72 15.38 17.14
CA VAL A 95 8.54 15.68 17.96
C VAL A 95 8.17 17.15 17.90
N GLY A 96 7.02 17.46 17.33
CA GLY A 96 6.41 18.78 17.35
C GLY A 96 5.96 19.22 18.76
N VAL A 97 5.75 20.54 18.92
CA VAL A 97 5.28 21.17 20.16
C VAL A 97 4.03 22.01 19.88
N PRO A 98 3.14 22.21 20.88
CA PRO A 98 1.96 23.05 20.70
C PRO A 98 2.31 24.47 20.22
N GLY A 99 1.53 25.01 19.28
CA GLY A 99 1.68 26.39 18.81
C GLY A 99 2.88 26.66 17.90
N MET A 100 3.49 25.62 17.29
CA MET A 100 4.69 25.79 16.46
C MET A 100 4.49 26.40 15.06
N GLY A 101 3.25 26.68 14.66
CA GLY A 101 2.91 27.17 13.31
C GLY A 101 2.80 26.05 12.28
N THR A 102 2.70 26.39 10.99
CA THR A 102 2.54 25.43 9.88
C THR A 102 3.89 24.94 9.36
N PHE A 103 4.70 24.36 10.24
CA PHE A 103 6.04 23.86 9.91
C PHE A 103 6.09 22.33 9.96
N ASP A 104 6.80 21.76 8.98
CA ASP A 104 6.91 20.31 8.78
C ASP A 104 8.06 19.69 9.54
N GLY A 105 7.94 18.40 9.86
CA GLY A 105 9.02 17.66 10.51
C GLY A 105 10.23 17.51 9.62
N ILE A 106 10.04 17.03 8.39
CA ILE A 106 11.11 16.92 7.39
C ILE A 106 10.61 17.55 6.10
N ILE A 107 11.41 18.44 5.51
CA ILE A 107 11.04 19.16 4.29
C ILE A 107 12.18 19.18 3.27
N THR A 108 11.82 19.22 1.98
CA THR A 108 12.70 19.69 0.90
C THR A 108 12.31 21.09 0.45
N SER A 109 13.26 22.04 0.43
CA SER A 109 12.95 23.46 0.19
C SER A 109 13.57 24.05 -1.08
N LEU A 110 14.38 23.27 -1.81
CA LEU A 110 14.88 23.63 -3.13
C LEU A 110 14.18 22.86 -4.24
N ALA A 111 14.14 23.47 -5.43
CA ALA A 111 13.50 22.90 -6.60
C ALA A 111 14.21 21.62 -7.09
N SER A 112 13.41 20.59 -7.40
CA SER A 112 13.83 19.40 -8.13
C SER A 112 14.98 18.61 -7.51
N LEU A 113 15.01 18.46 -6.18
CA LEU A 113 15.96 17.55 -5.55
C LEU A 113 15.67 16.09 -5.95
N ARG A 114 16.70 15.24 -5.93
CA ARG A 114 16.66 13.83 -6.33
C ARG A 114 17.43 12.97 -5.34
N ALA A 115 17.18 11.66 -5.39
CA ALA A 115 17.88 10.68 -4.56
C ALA A 115 17.80 11.03 -3.06
N ILE A 116 16.58 11.32 -2.59
CA ILE A 116 16.27 11.55 -1.18
C ILE A 116 15.68 10.26 -0.60
N VAL A 117 16.23 9.80 0.51
CA VAL A 117 15.74 8.63 1.25
C VAL A 117 15.51 9.02 2.70
N ILE A 118 14.32 8.75 3.24
CA ILE A 118 13.99 8.96 4.66
C ILE A 118 13.55 7.63 5.26
N SER A 119 14.14 7.21 6.38
CA SER A 119 13.83 5.90 6.97
C SER A 119 13.87 5.77 8.48
N ASN A 120 13.18 4.73 8.98
CA ASN A 120 13.21 4.16 10.34
C ASN A 120 13.02 5.14 11.50
N GLY A 121 11.81 5.64 11.73
CA GLY A 121 11.50 6.40 12.94
C GLY A 121 10.12 7.03 12.91
N THR A 122 9.92 7.98 13.82
CA THR A 122 8.62 8.63 14.01
C THR A 122 8.72 10.13 13.74
N VAL A 123 7.76 10.68 13.00
CA VAL A 123 7.60 12.13 12.85
C VAL A 123 6.21 12.52 13.32
N ARG A 124 6.14 13.24 14.45
CA ARG A 124 4.87 13.41 15.16
C ARG A 124 4.57 14.78 15.71
N ASN A 125 3.28 15.10 15.77
CA ASN A 125 2.73 16.32 16.36
C ASN A 125 3.23 17.63 15.72
N TRP A 126 3.64 17.59 14.45
CA TRP A 126 4.07 18.78 13.71
C TRP A 126 2.87 19.62 13.28
N GLY A 127 3.04 20.94 13.24
CA GLY A 127 1.96 21.86 12.87
C GLY A 127 1.74 22.01 11.35
N GLY A 128 2.64 21.47 10.54
CA GLY A 128 2.45 21.17 9.12
C GLY A 128 2.33 19.66 8.87
N ASP A 129 2.86 19.20 7.74
CA ASP A 129 3.01 17.80 7.41
C ASP A 129 4.06 17.14 8.32
N GLY A 130 3.96 15.82 8.54
CA GLY A 130 5.04 15.09 9.17
C GLY A 130 6.29 15.14 8.29
N ILE A 131 6.14 14.68 7.05
CA ILE A 131 7.18 14.71 6.02
C ILE A 131 6.60 15.37 4.76
N ASP A 132 7.17 16.49 4.31
CA ASP A 132 6.84 17.12 3.02
C ASP A 132 8.06 17.14 2.07
N LEU A 133 8.12 16.13 1.21
CA LEU A 133 9.11 16.04 0.13
C LEU A 133 8.54 16.55 -1.20
N SER A 134 7.39 17.22 -1.19
CA SER A 134 6.69 17.70 -2.38
C SER A 134 6.80 19.20 -2.62
N SER A 135 6.96 20.02 -1.57
CA SER A 135 7.03 21.48 -1.70
C SER A 135 8.16 21.97 -2.62
N GLY A 136 9.29 21.25 -2.66
CA GLY A 136 10.39 21.48 -3.60
C GLY A 136 10.27 20.78 -4.95
N GLY A 137 9.21 19.99 -5.21
CA GLY A 137 9.09 19.19 -6.44
C GLY A 137 10.15 18.08 -6.54
N SER A 138 10.49 17.46 -5.41
CA SER A 138 11.50 16.41 -5.35
C SER A 138 10.93 15.08 -5.87
N LEU A 139 11.43 14.62 -7.01
CA LEU A 139 10.93 13.42 -7.69
C LEU A 139 11.75 12.18 -7.34
N GLY A 140 11.11 11.02 -7.35
CA GLY A 140 11.82 9.75 -7.17
C GLY A 140 12.41 9.59 -5.78
N VAL A 141 11.75 10.13 -4.75
CA VAL A 141 12.21 9.98 -3.36
C VAL A 141 11.75 8.63 -2.80
N ARG A 142 12.41 8.17 -1.73
CA ARG A 142 12.02 6.97 -1.00
C ARG A 142 11.72 7.28 0.46
N VAL A 143 10.58 6.80 0.95
CA VAL A 143 10.23 6.85 2.37
C VAL A 143 9.92 5.44 2.85
N GLU A 144 10.61 4.98 3.89
CA GLU A 144 10.53 3.58 4.33
C GLU A 144 10.53 3.44 5.86
N ASN A 145 9.64 2.60 6.40
CA ASN A 145 9.55 2.35 7.85
C ASN A 145 9.35 3.62 8.69
N ILE A 146 8.50 4.54 8.22
CA ILE A 146 8.15 5.77 8.94
C ILE A 146 6.79 5.64 9.62
N ILE A 147 6.69 6.14 10.85
CA ILE A 147 5.44 6.40 11.53
C ILE A 147 5.21 7.93 11.56
N ALA A 148 4.26 8.43 10.78
CA ALA A 148 3.85 9.82 10.79
C ALA A 148 2.54 9.99 11.55
N VAL A 149 2.59 10.60 12.76
CA VAL A 149 1.44 10.60 13.68
C VAL A 149 1.08 11.96 14.25
N GLY A 150 -0.20 12.31 14.24
CA GLY A 150 -0.70 13.50 14.95
C GLY A 150 -0.30 14.82 14.30
N ASN A 151 0.09 14.84 13.03
CA ASN A 151 0.51 16.05 12.35
C ASN A 151 -0.70 16.84 11.84
N ALA A 152 -0.64 18.17 11.84
CA ALA A 152 -1.78 18.99 11.41
C ALA A 152 -2.00 18.96 9.88
N GLY A 153 -0.96 18.68 9.12
CA GLY A 153 -0.99 18.43 7.69
C GLY A 153 -1.29 16.97 7.34
N TYR A 154 -0.70 16.50 6.25
CA TYR A 154 -0.57 15.09 5.92
C TYR A 154 0.47 14.41 6.81
N GLY A 155 0.33 13.12 7.05
CA GLY A 155 1.41 12.35 7.67
C GLY A 155 2.66 12.34 6.79
N ILE A 156 2.48 11.94 5.54
CA ILE A 156 3.57 11.87 4.54
C ILE A 156 3.07 12.44 3.22
N ARG A 157 3.83 13.38 2.66
CA ARG A 157 3.58 14.00 1.37
C ARG A 157 4.82 13.90 0.49
N VAL A 158 4.68 13.30 -0.70
CA VAL A 158 5.76 13.16 -1.69
C VAL A 158 5.29 13.61 -3.07
N ASP A 159 6.23 14.02 -3.93
CA ASP A 159 5.93 14.28 -5.34
C ASP A 159 6.10 13.03 -6.22
N ALA A 160 5.97 13.19 -7.53
CA ALA A 160 5.87 12.13 -8.52
C ALA A 160 7.07 11.16 -8.55
N PHE A 161 6.78 9.95 -9.05
CA PHE A 161 7.73 8.84 -9.23
C PHE A 161 8.38 8.32 -7.95
N SER A 162 7.81 8.64 -6.80
CA SER A 162 8.35 8.29 -5.48
C SER A 162 7.91 6.91 -5.02
N ASN A 163 8.69 6.31 -4.10
CA ASN A 163 8.39 5.00 -3.52
C ASN A 163 8.18 5.09 -2.01
N LEU A 164 7.05 4.59 -1.53
CA LEU A 164 6.76 4.45 -0.11
C LEU A 164 6.61 2.97 0.22
N ARG A 165 7.24 2.53 1.30
CA ARG A 165 7.07 1.17 1.80
C ARG A 165 6.99 1.11 3.31
N HIS A 166 6.15 0.24 3.85
CA HIS A 166 6.08 -0.01 5.31
C HIS A 166 5.86 1.27 6.14
N CYS A 167 5.17 2.26 5.57
CA CYS A 167 4.90 3.52 6.24
C CYS A 167 3.51 3.50 6.89
N ILE A 168 3.41 4.15 8.04
CA ILE A 168 2.18 4.28 8.82
C ILE A 168 1.88 5.77 8.98
N ALA A 169 0.72 6.23 8.50
CA ALA A 169 0.24 7.60 8.67
C ALA A 169 -1.05 7.60 9.49
N THR A 170 -1.02 8.22 10.68
CA THR A 170 -2.15 8.15 11.61
C THR A 170 -2.48 9.43 12.35
N ALA A 171 -3.77 9.62 12.63
CA ALA A 171 -4.25 10.75 13.43
C ALA A 171 -3.82 12.12 12.88
N ASN A 172 -3.59 12.23 11.57
CA ASN A 172 -3.20 13.47 10.93
C ASN A 172 -4.45 14.28 10.52
N LEU A 173 -4.37 15.61 10.61
CA LEU A 173 -5.53 16.49 10.50
C LEU A 173 -5.89 16.93 9.07
N THR A 174 -5.05 16.64 8.07
CA THR A 174 -5.43 16.81 6.66
C THR A 174 -5.67 15.47 5.95
N GLY A 175 -4.80 14.47 6.18
CA GLY A 175 -4.92 13.15 5.55
C GLY A 175 -3.73 12.26 5.91
N GLY A 176 -3.76 10.98 5.54
CA GLY A 176 -2.68 10.06 5.86
C GLY A 176 -1.47 10.26 4.96
N ILE A 177 -1.57 9.78 3.73
CA ILE A 177 -0.49 9.79 2.73
C ILE A 177 -0.97 10.50 1.46
N LEU A 178 -0.21 11.48 1.00
CA LEU A 178 -0.41 12.16 -0.28
C LEU A 178 0.78 11.89 -1.21
N THR A 179 0.52 11.40 -2.42
CA THR A 179 1.56 11.22 -3.44
C THR A 179 1.26 11.97 -4.73
N GLY A 180 2.32 12.40 -5.42
CA GLY A 180 2.27 12.80 -6.82
C GLY A 180 1.99 11.62 -7.78
N SER A 181 2.10 11.86 -9.08
CA SER A 181 1.80 10.85 -10.11
C SER A 181 2.91 9.80 -10.25
N GLY A 182 2.60 8.59 -10.73
CA GLY A 182 3.61 7.56 -11.01
C GLY A 182 4.29 6.98 -9.78
N CYS A 183 3.72 7.16 -8.59
CA CYS A 183 4.29 6.66 -7.35
C CYS A 183 3.94 5.18 -7.10
N THR A 184 4.77 4.51 -6.31
CA THR A 184 4.50 3.14 -5.85
C THR A 184 4.42 3.11 -4.33
N LEU A 185 3.30 2.60 -3.79
CA LEU A 185 3.10 2.38 -2.36
C LEU A 185 2.95 0.89 -2.09
N THR A 186 3.78 0.35 -1.19
CA THR A 186 3.71 -1.06 -0.79
C THR A 186 3.60 -1.20 0.71
N GLN A 187 2.59 -1.94 1.17
CA GLN A 187 2.42 -2.26 2.60
C GLN A 187 2.38 -1.01 3.50
N CYS A 188 1.72 0.04 3.01
CA CYS A 188 1.48 1.27 3.77
C CYS A 188 0.13 1.21 4.49
N SER A 189 0.05 1.84 5.66
CA SER A 189 -1.18 1.94 6.46
C SER A 189 -1.54 3.40 6.71
N ALA A 190 -2.80 3.76 6.48
CA ALA A 190 -3.37 5.05 6.86
C ALA A 190 -4.56 4.83 7.78
N TYR A 191 -4.50 5.32 9.03
CA TYR A 191 -5.58 5.08 10.00
C TYR A 191 -5.91 6.28 10.88
N LEU A 192 -7.19 6.49 11.18
CA LEU A 192 -7.68 7.59 12.03
C LEU A 192 -7.31 9.00 11.54
N ASN A 193 -7.14 9.21 10.23
CA ASN A 193 -6.92 10.55 9.69
C ASN A 193 -8.25 11.27 9.48
N THR A 194 -8.28 12.59 9.61
CA THR A 194 -9.51 13.38 9.43
C THR A 194 -9.95 13.46 7.97
N GLY A 195 -9.01 13.44 7.02
CA GLY A 195 -9.29 13.43 5.58
C GLY A 195 -9.18 12.05 4.97
N VAL A 196 -8.77 12.00 3.70
CA VAL A 196 -8.54 10.73 3.00
C VAL A 196 -7.34 10.00 3.60
N GLY A 197 -7.45 8.69 3.78
CA GLY A 197 -6.33 7.89 4.26
C GLY A 197 -5.16 7.88 3.28
N ILE A 198 -5.37 7.45 2.04
CA ILE A 198 -4.36 7.46 0.98
C ILE A 198 -4.89 8.18 -0.26
N LEU A 199 -4.30 9.33 -0.58
CA LEU A 199 -4.57 10.12 -1.77
C LEU A 199 -3.39 9.99 -2.74
N ALA A 200 -3.59 9.27 -3.84
CA ALA A 200 -2.58 9.09 -4.86
C ALA A 200 -3.03 9.67 -6.20
N PHE A 201 -2.16 10.42 -6.85
CA PHE A 201 -2.46 11.02 -8.15
C PHE A 201 -2.36 9.95 -9.27
N ASN A 202 -2.19 10.37 -10.51
CA ASN A 202 -2.32 9.51 -11.69
C ASN A 202 -1.22 8.44 -11.78
N ALA A 203 -1.52 7.33 -12.46
CA ALA A 203 -0.57 6.28 -12.80
C ALA A 203 0.18 5.67 -11.60
N CYS A 204 -0.41 5.71 -10.40
CA CYS A 204 0.20 5.13 -9.21
C CYS A 204 -0.08 3.62 -9.11
N ILE A 205 0.83 2.91 -8.44
CA ILE A 205 0.71 1.50 -8.13
C ILE A 205 0.63 1.33 -6.61
N LEU A 206 -0.44 0.71 -6.13
CA LEU A 206 -0.66 0.45 -4.71
C LEU A 206 -0.82 -1.06 -4.49
N GLU A 207 -0.07 -1.60 -3.55
CA GLU A 207 -0.12 -3.03 -3.22
C GLU A 207 -0.07 -3.26 -1.71
N GLY A 208 -0.95 -4.12 -1.19
CA GLY A 208 -0.85 -4.55 0.20
C GLY A 208 -1.14 -3.43 1.20
N CYS A 209 -1.78 -2.34 0.77
CA CYS A 209 -2.00 -1.18 1.62
C CYS A 209 -3.29 -1.34 2.44
N THR A 210 -3.38 -0.64 3.57
CA THR A 210 -4.61 -0.59 4.39
C THR A 210 -4.99 0.85 4.69
N SER A 211 -6.26 1.18 4.52
CA SER A 211 -6.82 2.50 4.87
C SER A 211 -8.07 2.32 5.74
N SER A 212 -8.02 2.76 7.00
CA SER A 212 -9.13 2.48 7.93
C SER A 212 -9.47 3.58 8.92
N ASN A 213 -10.75 3.65 9.30
CA ASN A 213 -11.23 4.58 10.31
C ASN A 213 -10.90 6.05 10.00
N ASN A 214 -10.81 6.42 8.71
CA ASN A 214 -10.58 7.81 8.33
C ASN A 214 -11.93 8.55 8.27
N SER A 215 -11.92 9.84 8.65
CA SER A 215 -13.11 10.70 8.57
C SER A 215 -13.35 11.28 7.16
N GLY A 216 -12.52 10.89 6.18
CA GLY A 216 -12.81 10.97 4.75
C GLY A 216 -12.91 9.58 4.10
N GLY A 217 -12.57 9.48 2.81
CA GLY A 217 -12.50 8.19 2.10
C GLY A 217 -11.26 7.37 2.47
N GLY A 218 -11.31 6.06 2.19
CA GLY A 218 -10.15 5.18 2.38
C GLY A 218 -9.04 5.49 1.38
N TYR A 219 -9.36 5.33 0.10
CA TYR A 219 -8.48 5.63 -1.03
C TYR A 219 -9.12 6.62 -1.98
N ASN A 220 -8.33 7.56 -2.48
CA ASN A 220 -8.70 8.41 -3.61
C ASN A 220 -7.57 8.37 -4.63
N LEU A 221 -7.82 7.73 -5.78
CA LEU A 221 -6.83 7.46 -6.81
C LEU A 221 -7.16 8.21 -8.11
N GLY A 222 -6.13 8.82 -8.70
CA GLY A 222 -6.19 9.46 -10.01
C GLY A 222 -6.34 8.47 -11.18
N PHE A 223 -6.15 8.97 -12.40
CA PHE A 223 -6.33 8.19 -13.63
C PHE A 223 -5.23 7.14 -13.81
N GLY A 224 -5.57 5.98 -14.37
CA GLY A 224 -4.58 4.99 -14.78
C GLY A 224 -3.88 4.28 -13.62
N CYS A 225 -4.47 4.26 -12.43
CA CYS A 225 -3.86 3.63 -11.26
C CYS A 225 -4.07 2.11 -11.27
N THR A 226 -3.15 1.38 -10.64
CA THR A 226 -3.35 -0.04 -10.30
C THR A 226 -3.35 -0.17 -8.79
N ILE A 227 -4.43 -0.71 -8.21
CA ILE A 227 -4.48 -1.07 -6.80
C ILE A 227 -4.79 -2.56 -6.66
N SER A 228 -4.00 -3.24 -5.83
CA SER A 228 -4.21 -4.66 -5.56
C SER A 228 -3.95 -5.05 -4.11
N ARG A 229 -4.56 -6.16 -3.67
CA ARG A 229 -4.32 -6.78 -2.35
C ARG A 229 -4.47 -5.78 -1.20
N SER A 230 -5.38 -4.82 -1.32
CA SER A 230 -5.50 -3.69 -0.39
C SER A 230 -6.85 -3.68 0.30
N ALA A 231 -6.94 -3.03 1.47
CA ALA A 231 -8.12 -3.04 2.30
C ALA A 231 -8.58 -1.64 2.71
N ALA A 232 -9.86 -1.32 2.52
CA ALA A 232 -10.50 -0.10 3.00
C ALA A 232 -11.59 -0.43 4.03
N ASN A 233 -11.43 -0.02 5.29
CA ASN A 233 -12.34 -0.42 6.36
C ASN A 233 -12.85 0.77 7.19
N SER A 234 -14.17 0.84 7.41
CA SER A 234 -14.77 1.78 8.37
C SER A 234 -14.41 3.25 8.11
N ASN A 235 -14.29 3.65 6.84
CA ASN A 235 -14.09 5.05 6.48
C ASN A 235 -15.46 5.73 6.33
N THR A 236 -15.57 7.01 6.67
CA THR A 236 -16.84 7.75 6.55
C THR A 236 -17.18 8.11 5.09
N GLY A 237 -16.19 8.09 4.19
CA GLY A 237 -16.39 8.22 2.75
C GLY A 237 -16.50 6.87 2.03
N ASN A 238 -16.16 6.86 0.75
CA ASN A 238 -16.01 5.60 0.00
C ASN A 238 -14.80 4.82 0.50
N GLY A 239 -14.86 3.49 0.44
CA GLY A 239 -13.69 2.66 0.68
C GLY A 239 -12.61 2.93 -0.36
N PHE A 240 -12.96 2.75 -1.62
CA PHE A 240 -12.10 3.07 -2.77
C PHE A 240 -12.82 4.03 -3.72
N PHE A 241 -12.21 5.19 -3.99
CA PHE A 241 -12.56 6.03 -5.13
C PHE A 241 -11.44 5.98 -6.15
N VAL A 242 -11.73 5.52 -7.36
CA VAL A 242 -10.72 5.30 -8.40
C VAL A 242 -11.17 5.91 -9.74
N SER A 243 -10.35 6.82 -10.27
CA SER A 243 -10.64 7.48 -11.55
C SER A 243 -10.42 6.55 -12.76
N SER A 244 -10.75 7.04 -13.96
CA SER A 244 -10.81 6.24 -15.18
C SER A 244 -9.49 5.55 -15.56
N ARG A 245 -9.59 4.49 -16.37
CA ARG A 245 -8.47 3.69 -16.93
C ARG A 245 -7.67 2.92 -15.88
N SER A 246 -8.28 2.65 -14.73
CA SER A 246 -7.61 2.05 -13.59
C SER A 246 -7.94 0.58 -13.43
N VAL A 247 -7.13 -0.13 -12.64
CA VAL A 247 -7.30 -1.55 -12.34
C VAL A 247 -7.42 -1.73 -10.82
N ILE A 248 -8.48 -2.39 -10.38
CA ILE A 248 -8.74 -2.72 -8.98
C ILE A 248 -8.88 -4.24 -8.88
N THR A 249 -7.93 -4.91 -8.21
CA THR A 249 -8.01 -6.36 -8.02
C THR A 249 -7.69 -6.86 -6.62
N ASP A 250 -8.33 -7.95 -6.21
CA ASP A 250 -7.99 -8.64 -4.96
C ASP A 250 -8.07 -7.71 -3.73
N CYS A 251 -8.94 -6.70 -3.78
CA CYS A 251 -9.12 -5.72 -2.71
C CYS A 251 -10.36 -6.04 -1.88
N THR A 252 -10.36 -5.58 -0.63
CA THR A 252 -11.48 -5.74 0.31
C THR A 252 -11.96 -4.37 0.79
N SER A 253 -13.26 -4.12 0.70
CA SER A 253 -13.88 -2.89 1.21
C SER A 253 -14.98 -3.25 2.20
N ASN A 254 -14.84 -2.83 3.47
CA ASN A 254 -15.83 -3.16 4.51
C ASN A 254 -16.28 -1.97 5.33
N PHE A 255 -17.56 -1.93 5.71
CA PHE A 255 -18.11 -0.98 6.67
C PHE A 255 -17.86 0.50 6.34
N ASN A 256 -17.63 0.85 5.06
CA ASN A 256 -17.49 2.24 4.68
C ASN A 256 -18.88 2.88 4.62
N SER A 257 -19.02 4.14 5.04
CA SER A 257 -20.34 4.78 5.14
C SER A 257 -20.96 5.12 3.78
N LEU A 258 -20.15 5.20 2.71
CA LEU A 258 -20.60 5.33 1.32
C LEU A 258 -20.25 4.06 0.52
N ASP A 259 -19.91 4.19 -0.76
CA ASP A 259 -19.62 3.04 -1.64
C ASP A 259 -18.39 2.25 -1.17
N GLY A 260 -18.43 0.93 -1.31
CA GLY A 260 -17.28 0.06 -1.14
C GLY A 260 -16.20 0.38 -2.18
N PHE A 261 -16.58 0.32 -3.46
CA PHE A 261 -15.75 0.67 -4.60
C PHE A 261 -16.52 1.59 -5.55
N ARG A 262 -16.09 2.85 -5.67
CA ARG A 262 -16.61 3.82 -6.64
C ARG A 262 -15.59 4.07 -7.73
N PHE A 263 -15.98 3.88 -8.99
CA PHE A 263 -15.06 4.00 -10.12
C PHE A 263 -15.70 4.63 -11.36
N SER A 264 -14.87 5.30 -12.16
CA SER A 264 -15.31 6.10 -13.32
C SER A 264 -15.43 5.27 -14.62
N SER A 265 -14.60 5.51 -15.64
CA SER A 265 -14.72 4.87 -16.95
C SER A 265 -13.52 3.98 -17.27
N SER A 266 -13.69 3.01 -18.18
CA SER A 266 -12.58 2.20 -18.69
C SER A 266 -11.79 1.46 -17.59
N CYS A 267 -12.42 1.15 -16.47
CA CYS A 267 -11.78 0.45 -15.36
C CYS A 267 -11.95 -1.07 -15.48
N LEU A 268 -10.96 -1.82 -15.00
CA LEU A 268 -11.10 -3.24 -14.68
C LEU A 268 -11.27 -3.39 -13.18
N VAL A 269 -12.42 -3.92 -12.76
CA VAL A 269 -12.73 -4.18 -11.35
C VAL A 269 -12.99 -5.67 -11.20
N ARG A 270 -12.01 -6.39 -10.63
CA ARG A 270 -12.03 -7.84 -10.60
C ARG A 270 -11.59 -8.48 -9.29
N SER A 271 -12.24 -9.58 -8.89
CA SER A 271 -11.82 -10.38 -7.73
C SER A 271 -11.82 -9.59 -6.42
N ASN A 272 -12.71 -8.62 -6.27
CA ASN A 272 -12.81 -7.81 -5.06
C ASN A 272 -13.98 -8.25 -4.18
N THR A 273 -13.86 -7.99 -2.88
CA THR A 273 -14.92 -8.24 -1.89
C THR A 273 -15.40 -6.91 -1.31
N ALA A 274 -16.70 -6.66 -1.37
CA ALA A 274 -17.36 -5.55 -0.70
C ALA A 274 -18.36 -6.10 0.33
N SER A 275 -18.24 -5.70 1.59
CA SER A 275 -19.14 -6.15 2.66
C SER A 275 -19.62 -4.97 3.52
N ASP A 276 -20.92 -4.88 3.77
CA ASP A 276 -21.52 -3.93 4.71
C ASP A 276 -21.17 -2.46 4.44
N ASN A 277 -21.03 -2.09 3.16
CA ASN A 277 -20.77 -0.69 2.75
C ASN A 277 -22.10 0.06 2.52
N GLY A 278 -22.09 1.39 2.65
CA GLY A 278 -23.31 2.21 2.54
C GLY A 278 -24.06 2.37 3.86
N SER A 279 -23.42 2.08 5.01
CA SER A 279 -24.08 2.24 6.32
C SER A 279 -24.52 3.68 6.66
N GLY A 280 -24.05 4.69 5.90
CA GLY A 280 -24.46 6.09 6.01
C GLY A 280 -25.63 6.49 5.10
N GLY A 281 -26.22 5.57 4.35
CA GLY A 281 -27.23 5.80 3.31
C GLY A 281 -26.71 5.40 1.93
N ASP A 282 -27.28 5.97 0.87
CA ASP A 282 -27.15 5.66 -0.56
C ASP A 282 -25.75 5.22 -1.09
N GLY A 283 -25.31 4.01 -0.74
CA GLY A 283 -23.98 3.47 -1.09
C GLY A 283 -24.05 2.05 -1.64
N ALA A 284 -23.19 1.72 -2.60
CA ALA A 284 -23.12 0.39 -3.20
C ALA A 284 -21.85 -0.35 -2.79
N GLY A 285 -21.87 -1.69 -2.83
CA GLY A 285 -20.63 -2.47 -2.77
C GLY A 285 -19.70 -2.11 -3.95
N PHE A 286 -20.26 -2.03 -5.15
CA PHE A 286 -19.58 -1.57 -6.36
C PHE A 286 -20.44 -0.57 -7.11
N HIS A 287 -19.88 0.60 -7.40
CA HIS A 287 -20.56 1.73 -8.05
C HIS A 287 -19.78 2.19 -9.28
N ALA A 288 -20.31 1.88 -10.45
CA ALA A 288 -19.78 2.32 -11.74
C ALA A 288 -20.51 3.59 -12.22
N LEU A 289 -19.80 4.72 -12.24
CA LEU A 289 -20.41 6.02 -12.58
C LEU A 289 -20.64 6.20 -14.09
N ASN A 290 -19.75 5.62 -14.90
CA ASN A 290 -19.66 5.89 -16.34
C ASN A 290 -19.51 4.58 -17.13
N SER A 291 -19.14 4.68 -18.41
CA SER A 291 -19.06 3.59 -19.37
C SER A 291 -17.72 2.85 -19.42
N ASP A 292 -17.67 1.80 -20.24
CA ASP A 292 -16.49 1.04 -20.65
C ASP A 292 -15.80 0.29 -19.51
N ASN A 293 -16.48 0.09 -18.38
CA ASN A 293 -15.95 -0.70 -17.29
C ASN A 293 -16.17 -2.19 -17.52
N ARG A 294 -15.21 -3.00 -17.06
CA ARG A 294 -15.34 -4.45 -16.92
C ARG A 294 -15.41 -4.79 -15.44
N ILE A 295 -16.56 -5.29 -15.00
CA ILE A 295 -16.84 -5.63 -13.60
C ILE A 295 -17.03 -7.15 -13.54
N GLU A 296 -16.05 -7.86 -12.97
CA GLU A 296 -16.08 -9.33 -13.00
C GLU A 296 -15.54 -10.02 -11.76
N ASP A 297 -16.04 -11.22 -11.45
CA ASP A 297 -15.56 -12.05 -10.35
C ASP A 297 -15.57 -11.34 -8.98
N ASN A 298 -16.43 -10.35 -8.77
CA ASN A 298 -16.55 -9.64 -7.49
C ASN A 298 -17.66 -10.23 -6.60
N ASN A 299 -17.53 -10.06 -5.29
CA ASN A 299 -18.53 -10.45 -4.29
C ASN A 299 -18.99 -9.23 -3.48
N SER A 300 -20.30 -8.96 -3.49
CA SER A 300 -20.92 -7.83 -2.78
C SER A 300 -21.95 -8.32 -1.76
N THR A 301 -21.78 -7.97 -0.49
CA THR A 301 -22.67 -8.43 0.59
C THR A 301 -23.08 -7.31 1.54
N GLY A 302 -24.34 -7.34 2.00
CA GLY A 302 -24.79 -6.47 3.10
C GLY A 302 -24.79 -4.97 2.83
N ALA A 303 -24.67 -4.52 1.57
CA ALA A 303 -24.70 -3.11 1.21
C ALA A 303 -26.11 -2.60 0.89
N ASP A 304 -26.33 -1.28 0.77
CA ASP A 304 -27.62 -0.77 0.28
C ASP A 304 -27.85 -1.23 -1.16
N ARG A 305 -26.84 -1.07 -2.03
CA ARG A 305 -26.80 -1.69 -3.36
C ARG A 305 -25.64 -2.66 -3.51
N GLY A 306 -25.87 -3.78 -4.20
CA GLY A 306 -24.83 -4.76 -4.48
C GLY A 306 -23.86 -4.25 -5.56
N ILE A 307 -24.30 -4.31 -6.81
CA ILE A 307 -23.65 -3.70 -7.98
C ILE A 307 -24.57 -2.63 -8.56
N ASP A 308 -24.09 -1.39 -8.54
CA ASP A 308 -24.75 -0.17 -9.03
C ASP A 308 -24.02 0.38 -10.26
N VAL A 309 -24.75 0.61 -11.35
CA VAL A 309 -24.22 1.04 -12.64
C VAL A 309 -25.11 2.14 -13.22
N ASP A 310 -24.69 3.39 -13.04
CA ASP A 310 -25.45 4.60 -13.41
C ASP A 310 -25.58 4.80 -14.93
N SER A 311 -24.55 4.37 -15.68
CA SER A 311 -24.40 4.68 -17.10
C SER A 311 -24.42 3.44 -17.98
N ALA A 312 -24.80 3.62 -19.24
CA ALA A 312 -24.72 2.59 -20.28
C ALA A 312 -23.27 2.19 -20.62
N GLY A 313 -23.10 1.08 -21.34
CA GLY A 313 -21.84 0.72 -21.97
C GLY A 313 -20.82 -0.01 -21.10
N ASN A 314 -21.26 -0.71 -20.05
CA ASN A 314 -20.41 -1.53 -19.18
C ASN A 314 -20.61 -3.03 -19.44
N PHE A 315 -19.62 -3.84 -19.02
CA PHE A 315 -19.63 -5.30 -19.13
C PHE A 315 -19.56 -5.95 -17.74
N ILE A 316 -20.62 -6.66 -17.32
CA ILE A 316 -20.79 -7.18 -15.95
C ILE A 316 -21.03 -8.70 -15.94
N VAL A 317 -20.07 -9.49 -15.45
CA VAL A 317 -20.14 -10.97 -15.51
C VAL A 317 -19.51 -11.64 -14.28
N ARG A 318 -19.99 -12.84 -13.91
CA ARG A 318 -19.39 -13.66 -12.84
C ARG A 318 -19.33 -12.99 -11.46
N ASN A 319 -20.15 -11.97 -11.23
CA ASN A 319 -20.25 -11.34 -9.93
C ASN A 319 -21.31 -12.04 -9.07
N THR A 320 -21.18 -11.86 -7.76
CA THR A 320 -22.11 -12.42 -6.79
C THR A 320 -22.56 -11.36 -5.79
N CYS A 321 -23.86 -11.35 -5.49
CA CYS A 321 -24.49 -10.42 -4.55
C CYS A 321 -25.33 -11.20 -3.52
N SER A 322 -25.28 -10.82 -2.24
CA SER A 322 -26.14 -11.42 -1.21
C SER A 322 -26.44 -10.44 -0.08
N GLY A 323 -27.67 -10.44 0.42
CA GLY A 323 -28.05 -9.65 1.59
C GLY A 323 -27.98 -8.13 1.40
N ASN A 324 -27.84 -7.63 0.17
CA ASN A 324 -27.94 -6.21 -0.12
C ASN A 324 -29.43 -5.78 -0.13
N THR A 325 -29.73 -4.50 0.10
CA THR A 325 -31.12 -4.01 -0.04
C THR A 325 -31.60 -4.17 -1.49
N THR A 326 -30.74 -3.81 -2.45
CA THR A 326 -30.92 -4.07 -3.88
C THR A 326 -29.65 -4.68 -4.46
N ASP A 327 -29.66 -5.96 -4.82
CA ASP A 327 -28.45 -6.65 -5.31
C ASP A 327 -27.90 -6.11 -6.64
N TRP A 328 -28.79 -5.70 -7.54
CA TRP A 328 -28.44 -5.25 -8.90
C TRP A 328 -29.23 -4.00 -9.26
N ASP A 329 -28.54 -2.89 -9.46
CA ASP A 329 -29.09 -1.67 -10.07
C ASP A 329 -28.24 -1.36 -11.30
N ILE A 330 -28.78 -1.65 -12.49
CA ILE A 330 -28.03 -1.60 -13.73
C ILE A 330 -28.82 -0.79 -14.75
N ALA A 331 -28.28 0.37 -15.15
CA ALA A 331 -28.88 1.21 -16.17
C ALA A 331 -29.04 0.46 -17.51
N ALA A 332 -29.96 0.95 -18.35
CA ALA A 332 -30.18 0.40 -19.68
C ALA A 332 -28.91 0.44 -20.56
N ASN A 333 -28.85 -0.45 -21.55
CA ASN A 333 -27.75 -0.54 -22.54
C ASN A 333 -26.38 -0.93 -21.93
N ASN A 334 -26.39 -1.66 -20.82
CA ASN A 334 -25.24 -2.42 -20.33
C ASN A 334 -25.29 -3.87 -20.81
N ILE A 335 -24.13 -4.52 -20.88
CA ILE A 335 -24.00 -5.94 -21.25
C ILE A 335 -23.67 -6.73 -19.99
N TYR A 336 -24.50 -7.72 -19.67
CA TYR A 336 -24.27 -8.58 -18.51
C TYR A 336 -24.59 -10.04 -18.82
N GLY A 337 -23.90 -10.96 -18.13
CA GLY A 337 -24.29 -12.37 -18.13
C GLY A 337 -25.58 -12.60 -17.33
N PRO A 338 -26.26 -13.76 -17.50
CA PRO A 338 -27.52 -14.04 -16.82
C PRO A 338 -27.44 -13.79 -15.31
N ILE A 339 -28.43 -13.08 -14.74
CA ILE A 339 -28.52 -12.86 -13.29
C ILE A 339 -29.46 -13.94 -12.73
N ILE A 340 -28.92 -14.85 -11.93
CA ILE A 340 -29.66 -15.99 -11.39
C ILE A 340 -29.93 -15.78 -9.90
N ASP A 341 -31.21 -15.72 -9.51
CA ASP A 341 -31.62 -15.64 -8.11
C ASP A 341 -31.66 -17.04 -7.46
N ARG A 342 -30.77 -17.25 -6.48
CA ARG A 342 -30.62 -18.48 -5.69
C ARG A 342 -31.13 -18.34 -4.25
N ARG A 343 -31.85 -17.27 -3.90
CA ARG A 343 -32.40 -17.04 -2.55
C ARG A 343 -33.73 -17.75 -2.32
N ILE A 344 -33.91 -18.36 -1.15
CA ILE A 344 -35.20 -18.93 -0.73
C ILE A 344 -36.16 -17.78 -0.34
N PRO A 345 -37.45 -17.79 -0.75
CA PRO A 345 -38.23 -18.91 -1.29
C PRO A 345 -38.38 -18.95 -2.82
N SER A 346 -37.44 -18.37 -3.60
CA SER A 346 -37.51 -18.46 -5.06
C SER A 346 -37.64 -19.93 -5.52
N PRO A 347 -38.53 -20.26 -6.48
CA PRO A 347 -38.81 -21.65 -6.91
C PRO A 347 -37.59 -22.36 -7.52
N VAL A 348 -36.53 -21.63 -7.85
CA VAL A 348 -35.26 -22.19 -8.30
C VAL A 348 -34.25 -22.39 -7.16
N ALA A 349 -34.41 -21.76 -5.99
CA ALA A 349 -33.36 -21.53 -4.99
C ALA A 349 -33.04 -22.68 -4.02
N SER A 350 -33.87 -23.72 -3.90
CA SER A 350 -33.58 -24.79 -2.94
C SER A 350 -32.47 -25.71 -3.45
N SER A 351 -31.26 -25.54 -2.90
CA SER A 351 -30.18 -26.52 -3.05
C SER A 351 -30.36 -27.60 -1.98
N PRO A 352 -30.48 -28.89 -2.35
CA PRO A 352 -30.55 -29.94 -1.35
C PRO A 352 -29.23 -30.03 -0.56
N ALA A 353 -29.31 -30.45 0.70
CA ALA A 353 -28.11 -30.83 1.44
C ALA A 353 -27.38 -31.95 0.69
N VAL A 354 -26.05 -31.84 0.58
CA VAL A 354 -25.20 -32.83 -0.08
C VAL A 354 -24.47 -33.66 0.98
N THR A 355 -24.52 -34.98 0.85
CA THR A 355 -23.68 -35.91 1.63
C THR A 355 -23.22 -37.02 0.70
N GLY A 356 -21.90 -37.13 0.45
CA GLY A 356 -21.33 -38.09 -0.50
C GLY A 356 -20.17 -37.50 -1.31
N THR A 357 -19.71 -38.23 -2.34
CA THR A 357 -18.58 -37.83 -3.19
C THR A 357 -18.98 -37.16 -4.52
N ALA A 358 -20.27 -36.94 -4.76
CA ALA A 358 -20.78 -36.30 -5.97
C ALA A 358 -22.11 -35.58 -5.69
N ALA A 359 -22.36 -34.49 -6.43
CA ALA A 359 -23.63 -33.77 -6.46
C ALA A 359 -23.80 -33.07 -7.81
N ALA A 360 -25.05 -32.82 -8.20
CA ALA A 360 -25.36 -32.00 -9.36
C ALA A 360 -25.07 -30.52 -9.07
N SER A 361 -24.75 -29.75 -10.11
CA SER A 361 -24.63 -28.29 -9.98
C SER A 361 -25.97 -27.68 -9.60
N THR A 362 -25.94 -26.76 -8.64
CA THR A 362 -27.11 -25.96 -8.21
C THR A 362 -27.02 -24.52 -8.68
N LEU A 363 -26.07 -24.18 -9.57
CA LEU A 363 -25.88 -22.81 -10.06
C LEU A 363 -27.11 -22.31 -10.84
N GLY A 364 -27.85 -23.17 -11.54
CA GLY A 364 -29.04 -22.75 -12.28
C GLY A 364 -28.75 -21.97 -13.58
N SER A 365 -27.49 -21.96 -14.03
CA SER A 365 -27.08 -21.50 -15.37
C SER A 365 -25.94 -22.38 -15.90
N THR A 366 -25.88 -22.54 -17.21
CA THR A 366 -24.75 -23.15 -17.92
C THR A 366 -23.83 -22.10 -18.55
N ASP A 367 -24.20 -20.83 -18.50
CA ASP A 367 -23.38 -19.73 -18.99
C ASP A 367 -22.24 -19.45 -17.98
N PRO A 368 -20.97 -19.60 -18.37
CA PRO A 368 -19.83 -19.34 -17.48
C PRO A 368 -19.72 -17.87 -17.07
N ASN A 369 -20.47 -16.95 -17.69
CA ASN A 369 -20.50 -15.53 -17.38
C ASN A 369 -21.66 -15.12 -16.46
N ALA A 370 -22.47 -16.07 -15.99
CA ALA A 370 -23.61 -15.78 -15.12
C ALA A 370 -23.20 -15.05 -13.83
N ASN A 371 -24.05 -14.12 -13.42
CA ASN A 371 -24.02 -13.41 -12.15
C ASN A 371 -25.04 -14.07 -11.20
N TYR A 372 -24.81 -14.03 -9.89
CA TYR A 372 -25.66 -14.73 -8.92
C TYR A 372 -26.08 -13.85 -7.77
N THR A 373 -27.39 -13.86 -7.47
CA THR A 373 -27.87 -13.50 -6.13
C THR A 373 -28.01 -14.78 -5.31
N TYR A 374 -27.56 -14.83 -4.05
CA TYR A 374 -27.63 -16.05 -3.24
C TYR A 374 -28.02 -15.84 -1.79
#